data_AF-A0A937X225-F1
#
_entry.id   AF-A0A937X225-F1
#
_cell.length_a   1.000
_cell.length_b   1.000
_cell.length_c   1.000
_cell.angle_alpha   90.00
_cell.angle_beta   90.00
_cell.angle_gamma   90.00
#
_symmetry.space_group_name_H-M   'P 1'
#
loop_
_entity.id
_entity.type
_entity.pdbx_description
1 polymer ?
#
loop_
_entity_poly.entity_id
_entity_poly.type
_entity_poly.pdbx_seq_one_letter_code
_entity_poly.pdbx_strand_id
1 'polypeptide(L)'
;MNTEADAVTGAGVGTATGAGAGTATGAVAGTATGAVAGTRAGRLWRYVIEMYPLHVNVPYSFMLFFGYYLLVQAIYGFKPLMISTESLLGAFTLASFTLLLRIFDEFKDYEHDVKLFPDRPLPSGRVTKADLKVMGWSLVAIMVLLNLTLGKGLIGFAILMAFGFLMLKFFFLPDLHRGSLLLTLATHNPVAFFTHLYVLGVFMQDHRQGPDGIPASAWLGILMFWGLVFSWETAR
;
A
#
# COMPACT_ATOMS: atom_id res chain seq x y z
N MET A 1 36.89 34.73 46.66
CA MET A 1 37.62 34.15 47.81
C MET A 1 38.13 32.80 47.38
N ASN A 2 39.45 32.72 47.16
CA ASN A 2 40.20 31.50 46.91
C ASN A 2 40.35 30.68 48.20
N THR A 3 40.33 29.35 48.06
CA THR A 3 41.16 28.33 48.77
C THR A 3 40.82 26.97 48.14
N GLU A 4 41.72 26.24 47.43
CA GLU A 4 42.84 25.40 47.92
C GLU A 4 42.43 24.43 49.04
N ALA A 5 42.80 23.14 49.13
CA ALA A 5 43.58 22.21 48.31
C ALA A 5 43.48 20.80 48.98
N ASP A 6 43.90 19.77 48.22
CA ASP A 6 44.57 18.52 48.63
C ASP A 6 43.93 17.50 49.60
N ALA A 7 43.82 16.24 49.14
CA ALA A 7 44.62 15.12 49.68
C ALA A 7 44.48 13.85 48.82
N VAL A 8 45.65 13.30 48.47
CA VAL A 8 45.92 12.02 47.78
C VAL A 8 46.07 10.87 48.80
N THR A 9 45.94 9.62 48.33
CA THR A 9 46.41 8.30 48.85
C THR A 9 45.26 7.33 49.20
N GLY A 10 45.28 6.04 48.84
CA GLY A 10 46.32 5.18 48.28
C GLY A 10 45.73 3.85 47.76
N ALA A 11 46.55 3.13 47.01
CA ALA A 11 46.26 1.90 46.28
C ALA A 11 46.12 0.64 47.15
N GLY A 12 45.40 -0.35 46.63
CA GLY A 12 45.38 -1.73 47.14
C GLY A 12 44.97 -2.71 46.03
N VAL A 13 45.97 -3.31 45.39
CA VAL A 13 45.86 -4.40 44.40
C VAL A 13 45.72 -5.73 45.15
N GLY A 14 44.84 -6.61 44.68
CA GLY A 14 44.71 -7.99 45.17
C GLY A 14 44.05 -8.90 44.14
N THR A 15 44.87 -9.60 43.36
CA THR A 15 44.52 -10.70 42.45
C THR A 15 44.48 -12.03 43.20
N ALA A 16 43.47 -12.89 42.96
CA ALA A 16 43.62 -14.36 42.98
C ALA A 16 42.33 -15.09 42.54
N THR A 17 42.39 -15.69 41.35
CA THR A 17 42.05 -17.10 41.03
C THR A 17 40.99 -17.85 41.84
N GLY A 18 39.99 -18.37 41.14
CA GLY A 18 39.13 -19.46 41.61
C GLY A 18 38.35 -20.09 40.45
N ALA A 19 38.91 -21.15 39.87
CA ALA A 19 38.23 -22.00 38.90
C ALA A 19 37.09 -22.77 39.57
N GLY A 20 35.89 -22.71 39.00
CA GLY A 20 34.73 -23.48 39.43
C GLY A 20 33.97 -23.96 38.21
N ALA A 21 34.32 -25.15 37.74
CA ALA A 21 33.55 -25.89 36.74
C ALA A 21 32.20 -26.30 37.36
N GLY A 22 31.13 -25.63 36.92
CA GLY A 22 29.75 -25.97 37.24
C GLY A 22 28.98 -26.23 35.95
N THR A 23 28.68 -27.50 35.71
CA THR A 23 27.85 -28.04 34.63
C THR A 23 26.55 -27.28 34.44
N ALA A 24 26.50 -26.39 33.44
CA ALA A 24 25.26 -25.86 32.91
C ALA A 24 24.81 -26.77 31.76
N THR A 25 23.89 -27.68 32.08
CA THR A 25 23.09 -28.44 31.12
C THR A 25 22.20 -27.43 30.38
N GLY A 26 22.79 -26.74 29.41
CA GLY A 26 22.09 -25.84 28.51
C GLY A 26 21.23 -26.67 27.60
N ALA A 27 19.95 -26.78 27.96
CA ALA A 27 18.90 -27.20 27.06
C ALA A 27 19.09 -26.46 25.73
N VAL A 28 19.39 -27.23 24.67
CA VAL A 28 19.41 -26.72 23.30
C VAL A 28 18.01 -26.20 23.06
N ALA A 29 17.87 -24.88 23.10
CA ALA A 29 16.68 -24.15 22.74
C ALA A 29 16.34 -24.56 21.32
N GLY A 30 15.41 -25.51 21.20
CA GLY A 30 14.76 -25.81 19.94
C GLY A 30 14.26 -24.50 19.38
N THR A 31 14.63 -24.23 18.14
CA THR A 31 14.08 -23.17 17.31
C THR A 31 12.58 -23.40 17.16
N ALA A 32 11.81 -23.01 18.17
CA ALA A 32 10.38 -22.84 18.10
C ALA A 32 10.14 -21.64 17.18
N THR A 33 10.15 -21.92 15.88
CA THR A 33 9.47 -21.10 14.90
C THR A 33 8.02 -21.09 15.38
N GLY A 34 7.64 -20.06 16.15
CA GLY A 34 6.33 -19.97 16.77
C GLY A 34 5.27 -20.19 15.69
N ALA A 35 4.60 -21.34 15.73
CA ALA A 35 3.61 -21.69 14.74
C ALA A 35 2.48 -20.65 14.83
N VAL A 36 2.39 -19.77 13.83
CA VAL A 36 1.35 -18.74 13.80
C VAL A 36 -0.01 -19.42 13.75
N ALA A 37 -0.79 -19.26 14.82
CA ALA A 37 -2.04 -20.00 15.01
C ALA A 37 -3.09 -19.66 13.93
N GLY A 38 -3.65 -20.71 13.33
CA GLY A 38 -4.75 -20.65 12.36
C GLY A 38 -4.36 -20.96 10.90
N THR A 39 -5.36 -21.15 10.04
CA THR A 39 -5.16 -21.36 8.60
C THR A 39 -4.66 -20.07 7.93
N ARG A 40 -3.94 -20.17 6.80
CA ARG A 40 -3.50 -19.00 6.02
C ARG A 40 -4.67 -18.09 5.67
N ALA A 41 -5.78 -18.67 5.21
CA ALA A 41 -7.01 -17.94 4.90
C ALA A 41 -7.56 -17.18 6.13
N GLY A 42 -7.59 -17.81 7.31
CA GLY A 42 -8.04 -17.16 8.54
C GLY A 42 -7.10 -16.03 9.01
N ARG A 43 -5.79 -16.13 8.75
CA ARG A 43 -4.84 -15.04 9.02
C ARG A 43 -5.04 -13.88 8.06
N LEU A 44 -5.19 -14.15 6.77
CA LEU A 44 -5.44 -13.14 5.75
C LEU A 44 -6.79 -12.45 5.94
N TRP A 45 -7.83 -13.19 6.34
CA TRP A 45 -9.14 -12.60 6.64
C TRP A 45 -9.08 -11.63 7.82
N ARG A 46 -8.37 -12.00 8.90
CA ARG A 46 -8.12 -11.09 10.03
C ARG A 46 -7.36 -9.84 9.60
N TYR A 47 -6.33 -10.01 8.76
CA TYR A 47 -5.61 -8.88 8.18
C TYR A 47 -6.55 -7.92 7.44
N VAL A 48 -7.40 -8.44 6.56
CA VAL A 48 -8.31 -7.61 5.77
C VAL A 48 -9.27 -6.86 6.68
N ILE A 49 -9.89 -7.51 7.66
CA ILE A 49 -10.84 -6.84 8.56
C ILE A 49 -10.15 -5.73 9.38
N GLU A 50 -8.96 -5.98 9.90
CA GLU A 50 -8.26 -5.03 10.78
C GLU A 50 -7.59 -3.89 10.01
N MET A 51 -6.94 -4.17 8.89
CA MET A 51 -6.09 -3.21 8.17
C MET A 51 -6.77 -2.58 6.94
N TYR A 52 -7.85 -3.19 6.46
CA TYR A 52 -8.62 -2.73 5.30
C TYR A 52 -10.13 -2.97 5.53
N PRO A 53 -10.77 -2.19 6.41
CA PRO A 53 -12.20 -2.35 6.72
C PRO A 53 -13.03 -2.27 5.44
N LEU A 54 -13.55 -3.43 5.00
CA LEU A 54 -14.19 -3.59 3.69
C LEU A 54 -15.40 -2.66 3.53
N HIS A 55 -16.16 -2.46 4.60
CA HIS A 55 -17.34 -1.59 4.62
C HIS A 55 -17.01 -0.11 4.39
N VAL A 56 -15.75 0.31 4.52
CA VAL A 56 -15.30 1.69 4.24
C VAL A 56 -14.61 1.74 2.88
N ASN A 57 -13.59 0.90 2.70
CA ASN A 57 -12.69 1.03 1.55
C ASN A 57 -13.31 0.54 0.24
N VAL A 58 -14.21 -0.45 0.28
CA VAL A 58 -14.89 -0.93 -0.94
C VAL A 58 -15.88 0.13 -1.43
N PRO A 59 -16.81 0.68 -0.62
CA PRO A 59 -17.67 1.78 -1.05
C PRO A 59 -16.88 3.01 -1.51
N TYR A 60 -15.79 3.36 -0.81
CA TYR A 60 -14.91 4.45 -1.21
C TYR A 60 -14.31 4.23 -2.61
N SER A 61 -13.76 3.03 -2.86
CA SER A 61 -13.18 2.68 -4.17
C SER A 61 -14.23 2.68 -5.28
N PHE A 62 -15.45 2.20 -4.98
CA PHE A 62 -16.58 2.25 -5.91
C PHE A 62 -16.99 3.69 -6.19
N MET A 63 -17.04 4.55 -5.18
CA MET A 63 -17.39 5.96 -5.35
C MET A 63 -16.35 6.71 -6.18
N LEU A 64 -15.05 6.44 -5.98
CA LEU A 64 -13.98 6.97 -6.84
C LEU A 64 -14.16 6.52 -8.29
N PHE A 65 -14.42 5.22 -8.52
CA PHE A 65 -14.63 4.68 -9.86
C PHE A 65 -15.86 5.32 -10.53
N PHE A 66 -17.02 5.19 -9.90
CA PHE A 66 -18.29 5.63 -10.48
C PHE A 66 -18.41 7.14 -10.55
N GLY A 67 -17.79 7.88 -9.65
CA GLY A 67 -17.77 9.35 -9.67
C GLY A 67 -17.22 9.89 -10.99
N TYR A 68 -16.07 9.37 -11.43
CA TYR A 68 -15.50 9.77 -12.72
C TYR A 68 -16.16 9.05 -13.90
N TYR A 69 -16.47 7.75 -13.78
CA TYR A 69 -17.12 6.98 -14.85
C TYR A 69 -18.46 7.61 -15.30
N LEU A 70 -19.31 7.97 -14.34
CA LEU A 70 -20.61 8.60 -14.60
C LEU A 70 -20.46 10.06 -15.07
N LEU A 71 -19.43 10.77 -14.60
CA LEU A 71 -19.11 12.10 -15.12
C LEU A 71 -18.76 12.04 -16.62
N VAL A 72 -17.92 11.08 -17.03
CA VAL A 72 -17.57 10.93 -18.45
C VAL A 72 -18.80 10.56 -19.28
N GLN A 73 -19.68 9.68 -18.79
CA GLN A 73 -20.96 9.40 -19.45
C GLN A 73 -21.83 10.66 -19.62
N ALA A 74 -21.93 11.47 -18.57
CA ALA A 74 -22.70 12.72 -18.59
C ALA A 74 -22.12 13.75 -19.57
N ILE A 75 -20.79 13.87 -19.65
CA ILE A 75 -20.09 14.74 -20.61
C ILE A 75 -20.40 14.32 -22.05
N TYR A 76 -20.47 13.02 -22.32
CA TYR A 76 -20.88 12.49 -23.63
C TYR A 76 -22.37 12.68 -23.95
N GLY A 77 -23.19 13.03 -22.95
CA GLY A 77 -24.62 13.20 -23.11
C GLY A 77 -25.41 11.88 -23.11
N PHE A 78 -24.84 10.78 -22.62
CA PHE A 78 -25.58 9.53 -22.45
C PHE A 78 -26.73 9.72 -21.45
N LYS A 79 -27.95 9.38 -21.86
CA LYS A 79 -29.16 9.38 -21.03
C LYS A 79 -30.00 8.14 -21.40
N PRO A 80 -30.29 7.22 -20.46
CA PRO A 80 -29.90 7.22 -19.04
C PRO A 80 -28.40 6.93 -18.82
N LEU A 81 -27.89 7.29 -17.65
CA LEU A 81 -26.58 6.82 -17.19
C LEU A 81 -26.67 5.33 -16.88
N MET A 82 -25.70 4.54 -17.33
CA MET A 82 -25.74 3.09 -17.22
C MET A 82 -24.59 2.55 -16.37
N ILE A 83 -24.90 1.52 -15.60
CA ILE A 83 -23.92 0.69 -14.90
C ILE A 83 -23.92 -0.65 -15.63
N SER A 84 -22.86 -0.91 -16.38
CA SER A 84 -22.65 -2.17 -17.10
C SER A 84 -21.86 -3.18 -16.26
N THR A 85 -21.79 -4.42 -16.74
CA THR A 85 -20.92 -5.43 -16.14
C THR A 85 -19.46 -5.00 -16.19
N GLU A 86 -19.02 -4.41 -17.29
CA GLU A 86 -17.67 -3.88 -17.49
C GLU A 86 -17.32 -2.82 -16.44
N SER A 87 -18.27 -1.91 -16.14
CA SER A 87 -18.10 -0.89 -15.10
C SER A 87 -17.97 -1.50 -13.70
N LEU A 88 -18.71 -2.58 -13.41
CA LEU A 88 -18.61 -3.30 -12.13
C LEU A 88 -17.28 -4.05 -11.99
N LEU A 89 -16.80 -4.69 -13.07
CA LEU A 89 -15.47 -5.31 -13.10
C LEU A 89 -14.36 -4.26 -12.93
N GLY A 90 -14.57 -3.09 -13.53
CA GLY A 90 -13.74 -1.90 -13.37
C GLY A 90 -13.62 -1.46 -11.90
N ALA A 91 -14.75 -1.24 -11.25
CA ALA A 91 -14.83 -0.84 -9.84
C ALA A 91 -14.22 -1.90 -8.90
N PHE A 92 -14.47 -3.19 -9.16
CA PHE A 92 -13.89 -4.27 -8.37
C PHE A 92 -12.36 -4.35 -8.53
N THR A 93 -11.85 -4.12 -9.74
CA THR A 93 -10.41 -4.00 -9.97
C THR A 93 -9.83 -2.85 -9.14
N LEU A 94 -10.50 -1.68 -9.12
CA LEU A 94 -10.02 -0.55 -8.34
C LEU A 94 -10.01 -0.84 -6.83
N ALA A 95 -11.05 -1.49 -6.30
CA ALA A 95 -11.08 -1.93 -4.90
C ALA A 95 -9.96 -2.93 -4.59
N SER A 96 -9.68 -3.86 -5.50
CA SER A 96 -8.57 -4.81 -5.37
C SER A 96 -7.21 -4.11 -5.42
N PHE A 97 -7.09 -3.08 -6.26
CA PHE A 97 -5.87 -2.28 -6.40
C PHE A 97 -5.57 -1.47 -5.14
N THR A 98 -6.57 -0.85 -4.50
CA THR A 98 -6.34 -0.12 -3.24
C THR A 98 -5.96 -1.07 -2.09
N LEU A 99 -6.51 -2.29 -2.05
CA LEU A 99 -6.04 -3.32 -1.12
C LEU A 99 -4.60 -3.76 -1.42
N LEU A 100 -4.21 -3.87 -2.70
CA LEU A 100 -2.84 -4.18 -3.09
C LEU A 100 -1.86 -3.08 -2.62
N LEU A 101 -2.20 -1.81 -2.80
CA LEU A 101 -1.39 -0.70 -2.29
C LEU A 101 -1.25 -0.77 -0.76
N ARG A 102 -2.32 -1.11 -0.05
CA ARG A 102 -2.26 -1.31 1.41
C ARG A 102 -1.28 -2.41 1.80
N ILE A 103 -1.24 -3.51 1.06
CA ILE A 103 -0.27 -4.59 1.27
C ILE A 103 1.16 -4.10 0.99
N PHE A 104 1.38 -3.23 0.00
CA PHE A 104 2.69 -2.64 -0.26
C PHE A 104 3.17 -1.78 0.91
N ASP A 105 2.28 -0.99 1.51
CA ASP A 105 2.60 -0.18 2.68
C ASP A 105 3.07 -1.04 3.87
N GLU A 106 2.50 -2.22 4.10
CA GLU A 106 2.96 -3.13 5.16
C GLU A 106 4.42 -3.60 4.98
N PHE A 107 4.85 -3.82 3.73
CA PHE A 107 6.23 -4.20 3.45
C PHE A 107 7.18 -3.02 3.56
N LYS A 108 6.72 -1.84 3.14
CA LYS A 108 7.47 -0.59 3.15
C LYS A 108 7.72 -0.10 4.58
N ASP A 109 6.67 -0.04 5.39
CA ASP A 109 6.71 0.58 6.73
C ASP A 109 7.07 -0.43 7.83
N TYR A 110 7.38 -1.68 7.48
CA TYR A 110 7.62 -2.78 8.42
C TYR A 110 8.58 -2.43 9.58
N GLU A 111 9.75 -1.84 9.28
CA GLU A 111 10.74 -1.51 10.33
C GLU A 111 10.25 -0.43 11.30
N HIS A 112 9.45 0.52 10.81
CA HIS A 112 8.86 1.58 11.61
C HIS A 112 7.68 1.04 12.42
N ASP A 113 6.83 0.23 11.78
CA ASP A 113 5.66 -0.39 12.38
C ASP A 113 6.04 -1.38 13.50
N VAL A 114 7.17 -2.09 13.40
CA VAL A 114 7.68 -2.92 14.50
C VAL A 114 8.01 -2.09 15.75
N LYS A 115 8.45 -0.84 15.58
CA LYS A 115 8.82 0.04 16.71
C LYS A 115 7.63 0.81 17.26
N LEU A 116 6.74 1.28 16.39
CA LEU A 116 5.66 2.22 16.73
C LEU A 116 4.29 1.55 16.90
N PHE A 117 4.05 0.44 16.20
CA PHE A 117 2.75 -0.25 16.16
C PHE A 117 2.91 -1.78 16.25
N PRO A 118 3.50 -2.29 17.34
CA PRO A 118 3.80 -3.73 17.48
C PRO A 118 2.54 -4.61 17.45
N ASP A 119 1.37 -4.05 17.77
CA ASP A 119 0.09 -4.76 17.79
C ASP A 119 -0.47 -5.06 16.39
N ARG A 120 0.02 -4.39 15.34
CA ARG A 120 -0.47 -4.59 13.96
C ARG A 120 -0.26 -6.06 13.51
N PRO A 121 -1.10 -6.59 12.60
CA PRO A 121 -1.07 -8.01 12.25
C PRO A 121 0.28 -8.54 11.76
N LEU A 122 1.02 -7.75 10.97
CA LEU A 122 2.33 -8.14 10.46
C LEU A 122 3.46 -7.99 11.51
N PRO A 123 3.63 -6.84 12.21
CA PRO A 123 4.58 -6.71 13.32
C PRO A 123 4.38 -7.70 14.46
N SER A 124 3.13 -7.97 14.85
CA SER A 124 2.78 -8.91 15.93
C SER A 124 3.00 -10.39 15.54
N GLY A 125 3.33 -10.67 14.28
CA GLY A 125 3.52 -12.03 13.78
C GLY A 125 2.22 -12.81 13.59
N ARG A 126 1.04 -12.21 13.83
CA ARG A 126 -0.28 -12.82 13.56
C ARG A 126 -0.50 -13.11 12.08
N VAL A 127 0.21 -12.41 11.21
CA VAL A 127 0.25 -12.58 9.76
C VAL A 127 1.71 -12.58 9.33
N THR A 128 2.09 -13.48 8.43
CA THR A 128 3.48 -13.55 7.95
C THR A 128 3.67 -12.77 6.66
N LYS A 129 4.91 -12.34 6.39
CA LYS A 129 5.30 -11.76 5.07
C LYS A 129 4.95 -12.69 3.90
N ALA A 130 5.03 -14.01 4.11
CA ALA A 130 4.67 -15.00 3.09
C ALA A 130 3.16 -15.00 2.81
N ASP A 131 2.32 -14.88 3.84
CA ASP A 131 0.86 -14.78 3.66
C ASP A 131 0.49 -13.54 2.84
N LEU A 132 1.05 -12.38 3.20
CA LEU A 132 0.80 -11.13 2.46
C LEU A 132 1.31 -11.18 1.01
N LYS A 133 2.45 -11.83 0.75
CA LYS A 133 2.93 -12.06 -0.62
C LYS A 133 1.94 -12.91 -1.42
N VAL A 134 1.42 -13.99 -0.84
CA VAL A 134 0.41 -14.85 -1.49
C VAL A 134 -0.87 -14.05 -1.79
N MET A 135 -1.31 -13.21 -0.86
CA MET A 135 -2.49 -12.36 -1.07
C MET A 135 -2.25 -11.32 -2.16
N GLY A 136 -1.11 -10.63 -2.14
CA GLY A 136 -0.74 -9.64 -3.16
C GLY A 136 -0.69 -10.26 -4.56
N TRP A 137 -0.03 -11.42 -4.73
CA TRP A 137 -0.01 -12.11 -6.02
C TRP A 137 -1.38 -12.64 -6.45
N SER A 138 -2.19 -13.13 -5.50
CA SER A 138 -3.58 -13.53 -5.78
C SER A 138 -4.41 -12.35 -6.28
N LEU A 139 -4.27 -11.17 -5.67
CA LEU A 139 -4.96 -9.96 -6.10
C LEU A 139 -4.53 -9.54 -7.50
N VAL A 140 -3.22 -9.53 -7.78
CA VAL A 140 -2.70 -9.23 -9.13
C VAL A 140 -3.27 -10.21 -10.15
N ALA A 141 -3.28 -11.52 -9.86
CA ALA A 141 -3.83 -12.53 -10.75
C ALA A 141 -5.33 -12.32 -11.02
N ILE A 142 -6.13 -12.06 -9.97
CA ILE A 142 -7.55 -11.77 -10.10
C ILE A 142 -7.76 -10.52 -10.96
N MET A 143 -7.05 -9.42 -10.68
CA MET A 143 -7.18 -8.19 -11.45
C MET A 143 -6.81 -8.39 -12.93
N VAL A 144 -5.74 -9.14 -13.22
CA VAL A 144 -5.38 -9.49 -14.60
C VAL A 144 -6.52 -10.24 -15.27
N LEU A 145 -7.05 -11.30 -14.65
CA LEU A 145 -8.15 -12.10 -15.22
C LEU A 145 -9.39 -11.26 -15.52
N LEU A 146 -9.75 -10.34 -14.62
CA LEU A 146 -10.87 -9.42 -14.84
C LEU A 146 -10.61 -8.49 -16.03
N ASN A 147 -9.40 -7.93 -16.12
CA ASN A 147 -9.05 -6.94 -17.15
C ASN A 147 -8.83 -7.53 -18.54
N LEU A 148 -8.55 -8.84 -18.65
CA LEU A 148 -8.51 -9.51 -19.96
C LEU A 148 -9.84 -9.39 -20.72
N THR A 149 -10.96 -9.28 -20.01
CA THR A 149 -12.28 -9.09 -20.62
C THR A 149 -12.56 -7.64 -21.03
N LEU A 150 -11.77 -6.68 -20.54
CA LEU A 150 -12.02 -5.25 -20.68
C LEU A 150 -11.29 -4.59 -21.85
N GLY A 151 -10.58 -5.33 -22.72
CA GLY A 151 -10.00 -4.81 -23.97
C GLY A 151 -9.16 -3.53 -23.76
N LYS A 152 -9.72 -2.34 -24.05
CA LYS A 152 -9.06 -1.05 -23.80
C LYS A 152 -8.78 -0.78 -22.32
N GLY A 153 -9.62 -1.29 -21.42
CA GLY A 153 -9.39 -1.28 -19.97
C GLY A 153 -8.11 -2.00 -19.56
N LEU A 154 -7.67 -3.02 -20.33
CA LEU A 154 -6.41 -3.73 -20.08
C LEU A 154 -5.20 -2.83 -20.24
N ILE A 155 -5.22 -1.90 -21.20
CA ILE A 155 -4.12 -0.93 -21.41
C ILE A 155 -4.05 0.02 -20.22
N GLY A 156 -5.20 0.58 -19.81
CA GLY A 156 -5.28 1.42 -18.62
C GLY A 156 -4.82 0.69 -17.35
N PHE A 157 -5.21 -0.58 -17.21
CA PHE A 157 -4.79 -1.45 -16.11
C PHE A 157 -3.29 -1.72 -16.14
N ALA A 158 -2.71 -2.02 -17.31
CA ALA A 158 -1.27 -2.25 -17.45
C ALA A 158 -0.47 -1.02 -17.05
N ILE A 159 -0.91 0.19 -17.46
CA ILE A 159 -0.30 1.46 -17.05
C ILE A 159 -0.43 1.65 -15.53
N LEU A 160 -1.62 1.44 -14.97
CA LEU A 160 -1.88 1.57 -13.53
C LEU A 160 -1.00 0.61 -12.71
N MET A 161 -0.90 -0.65 -13.12
CA MET A 161 -0.05 -1.65 -12.47
C MET A 161 1.43 -1.35 -12.62
N ALA A 162 1.88 -0.94 -13.82
CA ALA A 162 3.26 -0.53 -14.04
C ALA A 162 3.63 0.63 -13.12
N PHE A 163 2.76 1.62 -12.97
CA PHE A 163 2.96 2.72 -12.04
C PHE A 163 2.92 2.28 -10.57
N GLY A 164 1.98 1.40 -10.18
CA GLY A 164 1.92 0.85 -8.83
C GLY A 164 3.21 0.11 -8.42
N PHE A 165 3.78 -0.71 -9.31
CA PHE A 165 5.07 -1.37 -9.08
C PHE A 165 6.25 -0.40 -9.16
N LEU A 166 6.18 0.62 -10.02
CA LEU A 166 7.20 1.65 -10.10
C LEU A 166 7.27 2.44 -8.81
N MET A 167 6.11 2.80 -8.23
CA MET A 167 6.05 3.39 -6.91
C MET A 167 6.71 2.47 -5.89
N LEU A 168 6.41 1.16 -5.87
CA LEU A 168 7.09 0.18 -5.00
C LEU A 168 8.64 0.28 -5.09
N LYS A 169 9.21 0.48 -6.28
CA LYS A 169 10.66 0.68 -6.45
C LYS A 169 11.14 2.04 -5.91
N PHE A 170 10.44 3.13 -6.22
CA PHE A 170 10.78 4.46 -5.71
C PHE A 170 10.65 4.54 -4.18
N PHE A 171 9.78 3.74 -3.58
CA PHE A 171 9.63 3.63 -2.14
C PHE A 171 10.85 3.03 -1.42
N PHE A 172 11.61 2.14 -2.06
CA PHE A 172 12.83 1.56 -1.48
C PHE A 172 14.07 2.46 -1.60
N LEU A 173 13.91 3.69 -2.11
CA LEU A 173 14.95 4.73 -2.18
C LEU A 173 14.63 5.88 -1.21
N PRO A 174 14.69 5.65 0.12
CA PRO A 174 14.27 6.63 1.13
C PRO A 174 15.14 7.90 1.14
N ASP A 175 16.39 7.82 0.68
CA ASP A 175 17.34 8.94 0.68
C ASP A 175 16.90 10.06 -0.27
N LEU A 176 16.07 9.75 -1.28
CA LEU A 176 15.58 10.73 -2.24
C LEU A 176 14.38 11.52 -1.70
N HIS A 177 13.54 10.92 -0.84
CA HIS A 177 12.27 11.51 -0.38
C HIS A 177 12.36 12.32 0.92
N ARG A 178 13.36 12.09 1.76
CA ARG A 178 13.48 12.77 3.07
C ARG A 178 13.79 14.27 2.98
N GLY A 179 14.17 14.78 1.80
CA GLY A 179 14.66 16.14 1.63
C GLY A 179 13.75 17.13 0.89
N SER A 180 12.66 16.68 0.23
CA SER A 180 11.81 17.62 -0.51
C SER A 180 10.34 17.18 -0.59
N LEU A 181 9.47 17.99 0.02
CA LEU A 181 8.01 17.87 -0.05
C LEU A 181 7.53 17.77 -1.51
N LEU A 182 8.14 18.52 -2.42
CA LEU A 182 7.81 18.53 -3.84
C LEU A 182 8.09 17.20 -4.54
N LEU A 183 9.14 16.47 -4.14
CA LEU A 183 9.49 15.20 -4.77
C LEU A 183 8.59 14.05 -4.28
N THR A 184 8.18 14.10 -3.00
CA THR A 184 7.13 13.21 -2.47
C THR A 184 5.79 13.47 -3.17
N LEU A 185 5.42 14.74 -3.35
CA LEU A 185 4.20 15.14 -4.07
C LEU A 185 4.24 14.70 -5.55
N ALA A 186 5.37 14.88 -6.23
CA ALA A 186 5.53 14.50 -7.63
C ALA A 186 5.55 12.98 -7.87
N THR A 187 6.00 12.18 -6.90
CA THR A 187 6.15 10.72 -7.07
C THR A 187 4.92 9.92 -6.64
N HIS A 188 4.15 10.40 -5.65
CA HIS A 188 3.01 9.64 -5.11
C HIS A 188 1.67 10.05 -5.69
N ASN A 189 1.49 11.35 -5.93
CA ASN A 189 0.22 11.90 -6.39
C ASN A 189 -0.20 11.43 -7.81
N PRO A 190 0.71 11.03 -8.73
CA PRO A 190 0.28 10.53 -10.03
C PRO A 190 -0.53 9.22 -9.96
N VAL A 191 -0.54 8.47 -8.83
CA VAL A 191 -1.38 7.26 -8.72
C VAL A 191 -2.86 7.59 -8.91
N ALA A 192 -3.32 8.74 -8.43
CA ALA A 192 -4.68 9.21 -8.63
C ALA A 192 -4.93 9.51 -10.12
N PHE A 193 -3.96 10.12 -10.81
CA PHE A 193 -4.04 10.35 -12.25
C PHE A 193 -4.16 9.03 -13.05
N PHE A 194 -3.29 8.06 -12.78
CA PHE A 194 -3.32 6.76 -13.45
C PHE A 194 -4.58 5.94 -13.12
N THR A 195 -5.13 6.10 -11.92
CA THR A 195 -6.41 5.50 -11.54
C THR A 195 -7.54 5.99 -12.44
N HIS A 196 -7.61 7.29 -12.71
CA HIS A 196 -8.64 7.86 -13.57
C HIS A 196 -8.39 7.55 -15.06
N LEU A 197 -7.14 7.41 -15.50
CA LEU A 197 -6.82 6.87 -16.82
C LEU A 197 -7.36 5.43 -16.99
N TYR A 198 -7.24 4.60 -15.96
CA TYR A 198 -7.81 3.27 -15.98
C TYR A 198 -9.35 3.31 -16.11
N VAL A 199 -10.03 4.14 -15.32
CA VAL A 199 -11.49 4.32 -15.42
C VAL A 199 -11.90 4.78 -16.83
N LEU A 200 -11.14 5.70 -17.43
CA LEU A 200 -11.37 6.14 -18.80
C LEU A 200 -11.20 4.99 -19.82
N GLY A 201 -10.21 4.12 -19.62
CA GLY A 201 -10.01 2.92 -20.43
C GLY A 201 -11.20 1.95 -20.35
N VAL A 202 -11.78 1.76 -19.16
CA VAL A 202 -13.00 0.96 -18.98
C VAL A 202 -14.19 1.61 -19.70
N PHE A 203 -14.36 2.93 -19.57
CA PHE A 203 -15.40 3.67 -20.30
C PHE A 203 -15.27 3.53 -21.82
N MET A 204 -14.05 3.66 -22.36
CA MET A 204 -13.78 3.49 -23.80
C MET A 204 -14.13 2.09 -24.30
N GLN A 205 -13.94 1.07 -23.46
CA GLN A 205 -14.35 -0.29 -23.78
C GLN A 205 -15.87 -0.43 -23.78
N ASP A 206 -16.52 0.02 -22.70
CA ASP A 206 -17.97 -0.15 -22.48
C ASP A 206 -18.78 0.52 -23.60
N HIS A 207 -18.44 1.76 -23.93
CA HIS A 207 -19.13 2.55 -24.95
C HIS A 207 -18.51 2.42 -26.35
N ARG A 208 -17.56 1.49 -26.54
CA ARG A 208 -16.86 1.23 -27.82
C ARG A 208 -16.20 2.47 -28.45
N GLN A 209 -15.80 3.45 -27.63
CA GLN A 209 -15.16 4.70 -28.06
C GLN A 209 -13.65 4.58 -28.18
N GLY A 210 -13.04 5.13 -29.22
CA GLY A 210 -11.58 5.27 -29.33
C GLY A 210 -11.06 6.49 -28.56
N PRO A 211 -9.73 6.63 -28.36
CA PRO A 211 -9.14 7.81 -27.73
C PRO A 211 -9.52 9.12 -28.42
N ASP A 212 -9.60 9.11 -29.76
CA ASP A 212 -9.97 10.27 -30.58
C ASP A 212 -11.43 10.69 -30.38
N GLY A 213 -12.28 9.77 -29.91
CA GLY A 213 -13.69 10.05 -29.62
C GLY A 213 -13.90 10.79 -28.31
N ILE A 214 -12.86 10.88 -27.46
CA ILE A 214 -12.98 11.38 -26.08
C ILE A 214 -12.91 12.90 -26.07
N PRO A 215 -13.96 13.60 -25.60
CA PRO A 215 -13.96 15.05 -25.56
C PRO A 215 -12.87 15.55 -24.61
N ALA A 216 -12.25 16.69 -24.94
CA ALA A 216 -11.21 17.30 -24.12
C ALA A 216 -11.63 17.53 -22.66
N SER A 217 -12.93 17.79 -22.42
CA SER A 217 -13.50 17.92 -21.08
C SER A 217 -13.40 16.65 -20.23
N ALA A 218 -13.47 15.46 -20.82
CA ALA A 218 -13.28 14.21 -20.08
C ALA A 218 -11.83 14.04 -19.62
N TRP A 219 -10.86 14.46 -20.44
CA TRP A 219 -9.44 14.50 -20.07
C TRP A 219 -9.17 15.53 -18.96
N LEU A 220 -9.79 16.72 -19.04
CA LEU A 220 -9.72 17.71 -17.97
C LEU A 220 -10.34 17.20 -16.65
N GLY A 221 -11.36 16.33 -16.73
CA GLY A 221 -11.93 15.66 -15.57
C GLY A 221 -10.89 14.87 -14.77
N ILE A 222 -9.91 14.24 -15.42
CA ILE A 222 -8.80 13.55 -14.72
C ILE A 222 -8.00 14.55 -13.87
N LEU A 223 -7.66 15.70 -14.44
CA LEU A 223 -6.90 16.74 -13.74
C LEU A 223 -7.71 17.34 -12.59
N MET A 224 -9.02 17.46 -12.74
CA MET A 224 -9.93 17.92 -11.67
C MET A 224 -9.93 16.94 -10.48
N PHE A 225 -10.11 15.64 -10.74
CA PHE A 225 -10.10 14.63 -9.68
C PHE A 225 -8.71 14.48 -9.04
N TRP A 226 -7.65 14.60 -9.84
CA TRP A 226 -6.29 14.66 -9.32
C TRP A 226 -6.07 15.90 -8.43
N GLY A 227 -6.58 17.06 -8.83
CA GLY A 227 -6.51 18.30 -8.06
C GLY A 227 -7.16 18.23 -6.68
N LEU A 228 -8.23 17.43 -6.54
CA LEU A 228 -8.85 17.18 -5.23
C LEU A 228 -7.89 16.46 -4.27
N VAL A 229 -7.21 15.42 -4.76
CA VAL A 229 -6.21 14.67 -3.96
C VAL A 229 -4.99 15.54 -3.67
N PHE A 230 -4.54 16.30 -4.67
CA PHE A 230 -3.45 17.27 -4.52
C PHE A 230 -3.74 18.32 -3.44
N SER A 231 -4.94 18.91 -3.46
CA SER A 231 -5.36 19.91 -2.47
C SER A 231 -5.31 19.35 -1.05
N TRP A 232 -5.84 18.13 -0.86
CA TRP A 232 -5.81 17.45 0.43
C TRP A 232 -4.38 17.22 0.95
N GLU A 233 -3.47 16.77 0.09
CA GLU A 233 -2.08 16.51 0.46
C GLU A 233 -1.32 17.79 0.85
N THR A 234 -1.61 18.92 0.18
CA THR A 234 -0.97 20.20 0.49
C THR A 234 -1.52 20.90 1.73
N ALA A 235 -2.72 20.51 2.18
CA ALA A 235 -3.40 21.11 3.33
C ALA A 235 -3.08 20.41 4.66
N ARG A 236 -2.42 19.24 4.63
CA ARG A 236 -1.99 18.45 5.79
C ARG A 236 -0.61 18.85 6.28
#